data_AF-A0A7V2KP41-F1
#
_entry.id   AF-A0A7V2KP41-F1
#
_cell.length_a   1.000
_cell.length_b   1.000
_cell.length_c   1.000
_cell.angle_alpha   90.00
_cell.angle_beta   90.00
_cell.angle_gamma   90.00
#
_symmetry.space_group_name_H-M   'P 1'
#
loop_
_entity.id
_entity.type
_entity.pdbx_description
1 polymer ?
#
loop_
_entity_poly.entity_id
_entity_poly.type
_entity_poly.pdbx_seq_one_letter_code
_entity_poly.pdbx_strand_id
1 'polypeptide(L)'
;MAKDIQARKAEPVARIDAKGLFYRELNARLREAVWNGTRRIELRNVYGQRYIGTDLDRPVEIEIFGTPGNDLGAFMDGPRIIVHGNAQDGCGNTMNNGEIIVHGHAGDIIGLSARGGKIFVREDVGYRAGIHMKEYQDKKPVLVIGGTAQDFLGEYMAGGILILLGLNLKEGEPHRANFIGTGMHGGVIYLSGTVADFQLGKEVGVAQLEEKDYQVLRKFVGEFAVHFGYDAGEILKRNFTKLFPLWLRPYGRLYAY
;
A
#
# COMPACT_ATOMS: atom_id res chain seq x y z
N MET A 1 4.36 31.58 8.35
CA MET A 1 5.56 31.98 7.58
C MET A 1 5.44 31.42 6.18
N ALA A 2 5.04 32.26 5.25
CA ALA A 2 5.09 31.96 3.82
C ALA A 2 6.52 32.25 3.35
N LYS A 3 7.25 31.22 2.94
CA LYS A 3 8.45 31.24 2.10
C LYS A 3 8.93 29.79 1.96
N ASP A 4 8.67 29.22 0.79
CA ASP A 4 9.52 28.23 0.09
C ASP A 4 8.72 27.48 -1.00
N ILE A 5 7.91 28.21 -1.75
CA ILE A 5 7.60 27.84 -3.13
C ILE A 5 8.66 28.50 -3.99
N GLN A 6 9.92 28.06 -3.80
CA GLN A 6 10.93 28.25 -4.84
C GLN A 6 10.55 27.31 -5.98
N ALA A 7 10.34 27.89 -7.16
CA ALA A 7 10.18 27.16 -8.40
C ALA A 7 11.32 26.13 -8.51
N ARG A 8 11.00 24.85 -8.30
CA ARG A 8 11.92 23.74 -8.60
C ARG A 8 12.27 23.88 -10.08
N LYS A 9 13.51 24.22 -10.42
CA LYS A 9 14.04 23.96 -11.76
C LYS A 9 13.69 22.50 -12.06
N ALA A 10 12.98 22.24 -13.15
CA ALA A 10 12.59 20.88 -13.50
C ALA A 10 13.86 20.04 -13.64
N GLU A 11 14.11 19.16 -12.66
CA GLU A 11 15.20 18.20 -12.77
C GLU A 11 15.00 17.39 -14.06
N PRO A 12 16.08 17.13 -14.83
CA PRO A 12 15.97 16.39 -16.07
C PRO A 12 15.36 15.02 -15.81
N VAL A 13 14.33 14.67 -16.59
CA VAL A 13 13.61 13.40 -16.48
C VAL A 13 14.23 12.41 -17.46
N ALA A 14 14.76 11.30 -16.97
CA ALA A 14 15.19 10.22 -17.83
C ALA A 14 13.97 9.43 -18.32
N ARG A 15 13.92 9.11 -19.61
CA ARG A 15 12.82 8.35 -20.21
C ARG A 15 13.34 7.01 -20.70
N ILE A 16 12.68 5.93 -20.30
CA ILE A 16 13.00 4.57 -20.72
C ILE A 16 11.75 3.97 -21.35
N ASP A 17 11.86 3.54 -22.61
CA ASP A 17 10.80 2.78 -23.28
C ASP A 17 10.97 1.29 -22.97
N ALA A 18 9.96 0.69 -22.35
CA ALA A 18 9.94 -0.74 -21.99
C ALA A 18 9.44 -1.63 -23.13
N LYS A 19 8.99 -1.08 -24.26
CA LYS A 19 8.45 -1.84 -25.39
C LYS A 19 9.49 -2.83 -25.91
N GLY A 20 9.15 -4.12 -25.88
CA GLY A 20 10.03 -5.20 -26.33
C GLY A 20 11.18 -5.53 -25.38
N LEU A 21 11.34 -4.81 -24.27
CA LEU A 21 12.37 -5.13 -23.27
C LEU A 21 11.92 -6.27 -22.36
N PHE A 22 12.81 -7.23 -22.18
CA PHE A 22 12.67 -8.23 -21.12
C PHE A 22 12.89 -7.57 -19.75
N TYR A 23 12.19 -8.05 -18.72
CA TYR A 23 12.19 -7.39 -17.40
C TYR A 23 13.61 -7.23 -16.80
N ARG A 24 14.50 -8.20 -17.02
CA ARG A 24 15.88 -8.12 -16.51
C ARG A 24 16.65 -6.95 -17.10
N GLU A 25 16.48 -6.72 -18.38
CA GLU A 25 17.13 -5.62 -19.09
C GLU A 25 16.56 -4.27 -18.65
N LEU A 26 15.22 -4.15 -18.55
CA LEU A 26 14.58 -2.94 -18.02
C LEU A 26 15.11 -2.60 -16.61
N ASN A 27 15.17 -3.60 -15.73
CA ASN A 27 15.63 -3.41 -14.35
C ASN A 27 17.13 -3.06 -14.28
N ALA A 28 17.97 -3.61 -15.16
CA ALA A 28 19.38 -3.25 -15.24
C ALA A 28 19.55 -1.77 -15.63
N ARG A 29 18.84 -1.32 -16.67
CA ARG A 29 18.85 0.09 -17.12
C ARG A 29 18.32 1.04 -16.05
N LEU A 30 17.24 0.64 -15.37
CA LEU A 30 16.67 1.41 -14.28
C LEU A 30 17.66 1.57 -13.13
N ARG A 31 18.30 0.49 -12.69
CA ARG A 31 19.33 0.52 -11.64
C ARG A 31 20.48 1.42 -12.06
N GLU A 32 21.03 1.24 -13.25
CA GLU A 32 22.13 2.09 -13.74
C GLU A 32 21.77 3.58 -13.71
N ALA A 33 20.59 3.97 -14.20
CA ALA A 33 20.13 5.35 -14.17
C ALA A 33 20.07 5.91 -12.73
N VAL A 34 19.54 5.14 -11.79
CA VAL A 34 19.44 5.50 -10.37
C VAL A 34 20.82 5.61 -9.72
N TRP A 35 21.73 4.66 -10.00
CA TRP A 35 23.11 4.68 -9.49
C TRP A 35 23.92 5.87 -10.00
N ASN A 36 23.63 6.31 -11.23
CA ASN A 36 24.23 7.49 -11.84
C ASN A 36 23.59 8.81 -11.35
N GLY A 37 22.69 8.76 -10.36
CA GLY A 37 22.13 9.93 -9.70
C GLY A 37 20.88 10.52 -10.34
N THR A 38 20.24 9.79 -11.27
CA THR A 38 18.95 10.21 -11.83
C THR A 38 17.88 10.21 -10.75
N ARG A 39 17.20 11.36 -10.58
CA ARG A 39 16.17 11.53 -9.54
C ARG A 39 14.73 11.42 -10.05
N ARG A 40 14.52 11.49 -11.36
CA ARG A 40 13.20 11.37 -11.98
C ARG A 40 13.27 10.51 -13.24
N ILE A 41 12.45 9.46 -13.28
CA ILE A 41 12.44 8.49 -14.39
C ILE A 41 10.99 8.26 -14.84
N GLU A 42 10.74 8.34 -16.14
CA GLU A 42 9.49 7.87 -16.75
C GLU A 42 9.75 6.53 -17.46
N LEU A 43 9.01 5.50 -17.07
CA LEU A 43 8.93 4.22 -17.77
C LEU A 43 7.67 4.21 -18.64
N ARG A 44 7.84 4.06 -19.95
CA ARG A 44 6.72 4.03 -20.91
C ARG A 44 6.54 2.65 -21.49
N ASN A 45 5.31 2.35 -21.95
CA ASN A 45 4.96 1.07 -22.58
C ASN A 45 5.27 -0.15 -21.70
N VAL A 46 4.98 -0.05 -20.40
CA VAL A 46 5.18 -1.15 -19.46
C VAL A 46 4.01 -2.13 -19.57
N TYR A 47 4.30 -3.38 -19.91
CA TYR A 47 3.31 -4.43 -20.19
C TYR A 47 3.70 -5.74 -19.48
N GLY A 48 3.78 -5.69 -18.14
CA GLY A 48 4.04 -6.87 -17.32
C GLY A 48 5.52 -7.16 -17.02
N GLN A 49 6.44 -6.21 -17.27
CA GLN A 49 7.81 -6.33 -16.80
C GLN A 49 7.83 -6.34 -15.25
N ARG A 50 8.37 -7.42 -14.68
CA ARG A 50 8.38 -7.71 -13.25
C ARG A 50 9.54 -7.02 -12.52
N TYR A 51 9.45 -6.92 -11.20
CA TYR A 51 10.54 -6.46 -10.32
C TYR A 51 11.01 -5.02 -10.54
N ILE A 52 10.16 -4.18 -11.15
CA ILE A 52 10.47 -2.76 -11.34
C ILE A 52 10.63 -2.12 -9.97
N GLY A 53 11.72 -1.40 -9.76
CA GLY A 53 12.01 -0.74 -8.48
C GLY A 53 12.46 -1.69 -7.36
N THR A 54 12.68 -2.98 -7.65
CA THR A 54 13.16 -3.94 -6.66
C THR A 54 14.58 -3.64 -6.21
N ASP A 55 14.79 -3.62 -4.88
CA ASP A 55 16.09 -3.40 -4.24
C ASP A 55 16.72 -2.04 -4.61
N LEU A 56 15.88 -1.02 -4.79
CA LEU A 56 16.31 0.36 -4.92
C LEU A 56 16.28 1.05 -3.54
N ASP A 57 17.37 1.70 -3.19
CA ASP A 57 17.63 2.33 -1.89
C ASP A 57 18.02 3.81 -1.98
N ARG A 58 17.95 4.39 -3.19
CA ARG A 58 18.30 5.80 -3.45
C ARG A 58 17.06 6.66 -3.67
N PRO A 59 17.10 7.95 -3.31
CA PRO A 59 16.02 8.88 -3.63
C PRO A 59 15.82 9.02 -5.15
N VAL A 60 14.73 8.45 -5.66
CA VAL A 60 14.28 8.58 -7.05
C VAL A 60 12.75 8.53 -7.10
N GLU A 61 12.17 9.35 -7.98
CA GLU A 61 10.77 9.25 -8.38
C GLU A 61 10.68 8.52 -9.73
N ILE A 62 9.87 7.46 -9.77
CA ILE A 62 9.65 6.65 -10.98
C ILE A 62 8.18 6.71 -11.34
N GLU A 63 7.86 7.28 -12.50
CA GLU A 63 6.52 7.27 -13.08
C GLU A 63 6.40 6.14 -14.10
N ILE A 64 5.35 5.33 -13.98
CA ILE A 64 5.13 4.15 -14.80
C ILE A 64 3.84 4.34 -15.60
N PHE A 65 3.99 4.37 -16.93
CA PHE A 65 2.89 4.42 -17.89
C PHE A 65 2.68 3.03 -18.50
N GLY A 66 1.67 2.34 -17.97
CA GLY A 66 1.33 0.96 -18.30
C GLY A 66 1.04 0.15 -17.04
N THR A 67 1.16 -1.17 -17.14
CA THR A 67 0.94 -2.11 -16.04
C THR A 67 2.25 -2.81 -15.70
N PRO A 68 2.95 -2.47 -14.60
CA PRO A 68 4.08 -3.24 -14.13
C PRO A 68 3.66 -4.67 -13.79
N GLY A 69 4.57 -5.61 -14.01
CA GLY A 69 4.38 -7.00 -13.62
C GLY A 69 4.57 -7.21 -12.11
N ASN A 70 4.55 -8.48 -11.71
CA ASN A 70 4.65 -8.86 -10.30
C ASN A 70 5.86 -8.27 -9.58
N ASP A 71 5.72 -8.11 -8.26
CA ASP A 71 6.76 -7.67 -7.32
C ASP A 71 7.31 -6.25 -7.59
N LEU A 72 6.44 -5.34 -8.04
CA LEU A 72 6.75 -3.90 -8.12
C LEU A 72 7.23 -3.39 -6.75
N GLY A 73 8.40 -2.76 -6.71
CA GLY A 73 8.93 -2.16 -5.48
C GLY A 73 9.28 -3.16 -4.38
N ALA A 74 9.52 -4.43 -4.72
CA ALA A 74 9.93 -5.42 -3.73
C ALA A 74 11.27 -5.05 -3.07
N PHE A 75 11.42 -5.22 -1.75
CA PHE A 75 12.62 -4.86 -0.98
C PHE A 75 13.05 -3.38 -1.11
N MET A 76 12.18 -2.50 -1.62
CA MET A 76 12.49 -1.09 -1.82
C MET A 76 12.69 -0.35 -0.49
N ASP A 77 13.64 0.59 -0.46
CA ASP A 77 13.99 1.36 0.73
C ASP A 77 14.19 2.85 0.41
N GLY A 78 13.08 3.56 0.18
CA GLY A 78 13.08 5.03 0.04
C GLY A 78 12.53 5.62 -1.25
N PRO A 79 12.66 4.99 -2.44
CA PRO A 79 12.10 5.54 -3.67
C PRO A 79 10.59 5.81 -3.62
N ARG A 80 10.15 6.66 -4.54
CA ARG A 80 8.74 6.96 -4.80
C ARG A 80 8.34 6.44 -6.17
N ILE A 81 7.36 5.55 -6.24
CA ILE A 81 6.88 4.95 -7.49
C ILE A 81 5.42 5.34 -7.70
N ILE A 82 5.11 5.92 -8.86
CA ILE A 82 3.75 6.26 -9.30
C ILE A 82 3.40 5.38 -10.50
N VAL A 83 2.32 4.60 -10.38
CA VAL A 83 1.76 3.79 -11.46
C VAL A 83 0.48 4.47 -11.95
N HIS A 84 0.50 4.95 -13.19
CA HIS A 84 -0.65 5.62 -13.81
C HIS A 84 -1.74 4.64 -14.28
N GLY A 85 -1.51 3.33 -14.14
CA GLY A 85 -2.46 2.25 -14.44
C GLY A 85 -2.61 1.27 -13.27
N ASN A 86 -2.83 -0.01 -13.59
CA ASN A 86 -2.93 -1.09 -12.61
C ASN A 86 -1.54 -1.63 -12.23
N ALA A 87 -1.42 -2.29 -11.08
CA ALA A 87 -0.26 -3.10 -10.71
C ALA A 87 -0.66 -4.57 -10.59
N GLN A 88 0.24 -5.50 -10.95
CA GLN A 88 0.02 -6.94 -10.70
C GLN A 88 0.38 -7.32 -9.26
N ASP A 89 0.48 -8.62 -9.00
CA ASP A 89 0.61 -9.20 -7.65
C ASP A 89 1.94 -8.82 -6.97
N GLY A 90 1.94 -8.81 -5.64
CA GLY A 90 3.18 -8.66 -4.85
C GLY A 90 3.76 -7.25 -4.85
N CYS A 91 2.98 -6.24 -5.27
CA CYS A 91 3.39 -4.84 -5.16
C CYS A 91 3.79 -4.50 -3.70
N GLY A 92 4.98 -3.92 -3.51
CA GLY A 92 5.51 -3.58 -2.19
C GLY A 92 5.92 -4.78 -1.32
N ASN A 93 6.19 -5.95 -1.92
CA ASN A 93 6.66 -7.14 -1.21
C ASN A 93 7.95 -6.85 -0.41
N THR A 94 7.91 -7.03 0.90
CA THR A 94 9.03 -6.82 1.82
C THR A 94 9.61 -5.39 1.74
N MET A 95 8.78 -4.41 1.36
CA MET A 95 9.15 -3.00 1.31
C MET A 95 9.58 -2.49 2.69
N ASN A 96 10.72 -1.79 2.74
CA ASN A 96 11.31 -1.28 3.98
C ASN A 96 11.00 0.20 4.21
N ASN A 97 10.98 1.01 3.15
CA ASN A 97 10.63 2.42 3.17
C ASN A 97 10.27 2.92 1.76
N GLY A 98 9.78 4.16 1.66
CA GLY A 98 9.41 4.81 0.41
C GLY A 98 7.90 4.91 0.23
N GLU A 99 7.46 5.16 -1.00
CA GLU A 99 6.04 5.33 -1.33
C GLU A 99 5.70 4.68 -2.68
N ILE A 100 4.61 3.91 -2.73
CA ILE A 100 4.04 3.40 -3.98
C ILE A 100 2.61 3.93 -4.12
N ILE A 101 2.30 4.55 -5.26
CA ILE A 101 1.00 5.12 -5.59
C ILE A 101 0.47 4.43 -6.84
N VAL A 102 -0.65 3.74 -6.76
CA VAL A 102 -1.29 3.03 -7.88
C VAL A 102 -2.62 3.71 -8.20
N HIS A 103 -2.73 4.30 -9.38
CA HIS A 103 -3.95 4.97 -9.84
C HIS A 103 -5.04 3.99 -10.27
N GLY A 104 -4.72 2.74 -10.58
CA GLY A 104 -5.69 1.69 -10.90
C GLY A 104 -5.91 0.70 -9.76
N HIS A 105 -6.16 -0.56 -10.14
CA HIS A 105 -6.23 -1.71 -9.25
C HIS A 105 -4.84 -2.26 -8.93
N ALA A 106 -4.72 -2.97 -7.81
CA ALA A 106 -3.56 -3.82 -7.55
C ALA A 106 -3.97 -5.29 -7.38
N GLY A 107 -3.09 -6.20 -7.81
CA GLY A 107 -3.31 -7.64 -7.70
C GLY A 107 -3.26 -8.18 -6.27
N ASP A 108 -3.03 -9.48 -6.17
CA ASP A 108 -2.97 -10.20 -4.91
C ASP A 108 -1.73 -9.80 -4.11
N ILE A 109 -1.76 -10.08 -2.80
CA ILE A 109 -0.62 -10.02 -1.88
C ILE A 109 0.14 -8.67 -1.88
N ILE A 110 -0.53 -7.57 -2.23
CA ILE A 110 0.04 -6.22 -2.10
C ILE A 110 0.45 -5.93 -0.66
N GLY A 111 1.64 -5.39 -0.45
CA GLY A 111 2.20 -5.15 0.88
C GLY A 111 2.65 -6.42 1.61
N LEU A 112 2.78 -7.56 0.90
CA LEU A 112 3.28 -8.82 1.47
C LEU A 112 4.54 -8.57 2.30
N SER A 113 4.50 -8.89 3.59
CA SER A 113 5.67 -8.77 4.48
C SER A 113 6.31 -7.38 4.55
N ALA A 114 5.60 -6.31 4.15
CA ALA A 114 6.12 -4.95 4.26
C ALA A 114 6.49 -4.63 5.71
N ARG A 115 7.60 -3.91 5.89
CA ARG A 115 8.18 -3.54 7.19
C ARG A 115 8.14 -2.04 7.45
N GLY A 116 7.99 -1.24 6.40
CA GLY A 116 7.84 0.21 6.46
C GLY A 116 7.38 0.77 5.12
N GLY A 117 7.38 2.10 5.02
CA GLY A 117 6.91 2.80 3.83
C GLY A 117 5.38 2.85 3.70
N LYS A 118 4.90 3.42 2.60
CA LYS A 118 3.47 3.67 2.36
C LYS A 118 3.06 3.19 0.98
N ILE A 119 1.88 2.57 0.90
CA ILE A 119 1.29 2.10 -0.35
C ILE A 119 -0.14 2.67 -0.43
N PHE A 120 -0.45 3.32 -1.54
CA PHE A 120 -1.77 3.89 -1.83
C PHE A 120 -2.31 3.30 -3.12
N VAL A 121 -3.52 2.74 -3.09
CA VAL A 121 -4.21 2.19 -4.27
C VAL A 121 -5.55 2.87 -4.41
N ARG A 122 -5.82 3.50 -5.57
CA ARG A 122 -7.06 4.25 -5.78
C ARG A 122 -8.28 3.33 -5.83
N GLU A 123 -8.17 2.24 -6.56
CA GLU A 123 -9.29 1.32 -6.81
C GLU A 123 -9.22 0.11 -5.83
N ASP A 124 -9.68 -1.05 -6.29
CA ASP A 124 -9.70 -2.30 -5.53
C ASP A 124 -8.33 -3.01 -5.49
N VAL A 125 -8.19 -3.89 -4.50
CA VAL A 125 -7.07 -4.84 -4.37
C VAL A 125 -7.53 -6.30 -4.38
N GLY A 126 -6.62 -7.20 -4.74
CA GLY A 126 -6.85 -8.64 -4.78
C GLY A 126 -6.89 -9.33 -3.40
N TYR A 127 -6.64 -10.63 -3.40
CA TYR A 127 -6.61 -11.49 -2.22
C TYR A 127 -5.39 -11.19 -1.34
N ARG A 128 -5.55 -11.39 -0.02
CA ARG A 128 -4.42 -11.36 0.93
C ARG A 128 -3.67 -10.03 0.95
N ALA A 129 -4.33 -8.92 0.64
CA ALA A 129 -3.73 -7.60 0.76
C ALA A 129 -3.26 -7.34 2.20
N GLY A 130 -2.03 -6.87 2.36
CA GLY A 130 -1.40 -6.64 3.66
C GLY A 130 -0.98 -7.90 4.42
N ILE A 131 -0.94 -9.07 3.76
CA ILE A 131 -0.53 -10.32 4.41
C ILE A 131 0.87 -10.18 5.02
N HIS A 132 1.00 -10.59 6.28
CA HIS A 132 2.26 -10.55 7.01
C HIS A 132 2.91 -9.17 7.14
N MET A 133 2.21 -8.04 6.97
CA MET A 133 2.75 -6.72 7.32
C MET A 133 3.29 -6.71 8.76
N LYS A 134 4.47 -6.12 8.99
CA LYS A 134 5.17 -6.15 10.29
C LYS A 134 5.66 -4.76 10.64
N GLU A 135 5.61 -4.41 11.91
CA GLU A 135 6.25 -3.19 12.41
C GLU A 135 7.39 -3.55 13.36
N TYR A 136 8.43 -2.71 13.37
CA TYR A 136 9.54 -2.86 14.29
C TYR A 136 10.08 -1.48 14.64
N GLN A 137 10.04 -1.13 15.93
CA GLN A 137 10.42 0.18 16.44
C GLN A 137 9.65 1.31 15.75
N ASP A 138 10.34 2.21 15.05
CA ASP A 138 9.80 3.33 14.30
C ASP A 138 9.30 2.94 12.89
N LYS A 139 9.67 1.76 12.39
CA LYS A 139 9.23 1.28 11.08
C LYS A 139 7.83 0.71 11.16
N LYS A 140 6.88 1.44 10.57
CA LYS A 140 5.46 1.09 10.51
C LYS A 140 4.95 1.17 9.06
N PRO A 141 4.66 0.04 8.41
CA PRO A 141 4.15 0.04 7.04
C PRO A 141 2.70 0.51 7.01
N VAL A 142 2.33 1.21 5.94
CA VAL A 142 0.96 1.74 5.74
C VAL A 142 0.43 1.31 4.39
N LEU A 143 -0.80 0.79 4.36
CA LEU A 143 -1.53 0.46 3.14
C LEU A 143 -2.90 1.15 3.17
N VAL A 144 -3.18 2.01 2.18
CA VAL A 144 -4.48 2.68 2.01
C VAL A 144 -5.10 2.26 0.68
N ILE A 145 -6.32 1.73 0.74
CA ILE A 145 -7.07 1.18 -0.39
C ILE A 145 -8.35 2.00 -0.55
N GLY A 146 -8.54 2.59 -1.73
CA GLY A 146 -9.71 3.40 -2.03
C GLY A 146 -10.98 2.57 -2.24
N GLY A 147 -10.89 1.46 -2.96
CA GLY A 147 -12.00 0.54 -3.20
C GLY A 147 -12.20 -0.49 -2.09
N THR A 148 -12.49 -1.72 -2.49
CA THR A 148 -12.62 -2.92 -1.66
C THR A 148 -11.39 -3.84 -1.81
N ALA A 149 -11.32 -4.87 -0.96
CA ALA A 149 -10.38 -5.98 -1.08
C ALA A 149 -11.13 -7.31 -1.29
N GLN A 150 -10.41 -8.34 -1.70
CA GLN A 150 -10.90 -9.73 -1.66
C GLN A 150 -10.58 -10.39 -0.31
N ASP A 151 -10.80 -11.69 -0.20
CA ASP A 151 -10.64 -12.45 1.04
C ASP A 151 -9.22 -12.34 1.63
N PHE A 152 -9.13 -12.59 2.94
CA PHE A 152 -7.88 -12.63 3.72
C PHE A 152 -7.14 -11.29 3.81
N LEU A 153 -7.85 -10.17 3.72
CA LEU A 153 -7.29 -8.83 4.01
C LEU A 153 -6.63 -8.81 5.40
N GLY A 154 -5.35 -8.43 5.47
CA GLY A 154 -4.60 -8.32 6.72
C GLY A 154 -4.28 -9.66 7.40
N GLU A 155 -4.29 -10.77 6.66
CA GLU A 155 -3.94 -12.08 7.20
C GLU A 155 -2.51 -12.09 7.80
N TYR A 156 -2.35 -12.68 8.99
CA TYR A 156 -1.08 -12.73 9.73
C TYR A 156 -0.40 -11.36 9.93
N MET A 157 -1.17 -10.26 9.93
CA MET A 157 -0.63 -8.94 10.19
C MET A 157 -0.06 -8.88 11.62
N ALA A 158 1.20 -8.47 11.70
CA ALA A 158 2.01 -8.40 12.92
C ALA A 158 2.35 -6.96 13.30
N GLY A 159 1.80 -5.97 12.59
CA GLY A 159 2.11 -4.57 12.71
C GLY A 159 1.69 -3.77 11.48
N GLY A 160 1.73 -2.46 11.57
CA GLY A 160 1.36 -1.55 10.48
C GLY A 160 -0.04 -0.97 10.62
N ILE A 161 -0.42 -0.21 9.59
CA ILE A 161 -1.73 0.42 9.46
C ILE A 161 -2.30 0.02 8.10
N LEU A 162 -3.50 -0.54 8.09
CA LEU A 162 -4.26 -0.82 6.87
C LEU A 162 -5.55 0.01 6.91
N ILE A 163 -5.86 0.72 5.82
CA ILE A 163 -7.08 1.53 5.70
C ILE A 163 -7.84 1.09 4.45
N LEU A 164 -9.08 0.64 4.63
CA LEU A 164 -9.99 0.26 3.55
C LEU A 164 -11.14 1.26 3.47
N LEU A 165 -11.19 2.05 2.41
CA LEU A 165 -12.11 3.19 2.29
C LEU A 165 -13.47 2.80 1.68
N GLY A 166 -13.53 1.75 0.85
CA GLY A 166 -14.79 1.28 0.24
C GLY A 166 -15.50 2.38 -0.54
N LEU A 167 -14.77 3.27 -1.22
CA LEU A 167 -15.32 4.44 -1.91
C LEU A 167 -16.22 4.06 -3.10
N ASN A 168 -16.07 2.86 -3.64
CA ASN A 168 -16.89 2.30 -4.71
C ASN A 168 -18.10 1.49 -4.21
N LEU A 169 -18.26 1.32 -2.89
CA LEU A 169 -19.45 0.69 -2.32
C LEU A 169 -20.65 1.61 -2.43
N LYS A 170 -21.79 1.05 -2.83
CA LYS A 170 -23.07 1.75 -2.75
C LYS A 170 -23.49 1.93 -1.29
N GLU A 171 -24.38 2.88 -1.04
CA GLU A 171 -24.96 3.07 0.28
C GLU A 171 -25.60 1.77 0.79
N GLY A 172 -25.18 1.31 1.97
CA GLY A 172 -25.63 0.06 2.57
C GLY A 172 -25.02 -1.22 1.99
N GLU A 173 -24.19 -1.15 0.94
CA GLU A 173 -23.50 -2.33 0.41
C GLU A 173 -22.36 -2.75 1.36
N PRO A 174 -22.36 -4.01 1.86
CA PRO A 174 -21.29 -4.49 2.72
C PRO A 174 -20.05 -4.87 1.91
N HIS A 175 -18.90 -4.88 2.57
CA HIS A 175 -17.70 -5.52 2.00
C HIS A 175 -17.95 -7.01 1.81
N ARG A 176 -17.38 -7.58 0.74
CA ARG A 176 -17.53 -9.02 0.42
C ARG A 176 -16.38 -9.89 0.91
N ALA A 177 -15.27 -9.28 1.32
CA ALA A 177 -14.10 -9.97 1.82
C ALA A 177 -14.43 -10.81 3.06
N ASN A 178 -13.98 -12.06 3.07
CA ASN A 178 -14.04 -12.96 4.21
C ASN A 178 -12.67 -13.14 4.84
N PHE A 179 -12.64 -13.69 6.05
CA PHE A 179 -11.41 -14.02 6.79
C PHE A 179 -10.49 -12.82 7.07
N ILE A 180 -11.08 -11.62 7.17
CA ILE A 180 -10.36 -10.36 7.41
C ILE A 180 -9.61 -10.46 8.75
N GLY A 181 -8.30 -10.22 8.72
CA GLY A 181 -7.43 -10.24 9.89
C GLY A 181 -7.22 -11.63 10.50
N THR A 182 -7.45 -12.72 9.75
CA THR A 182 -7.14 -14.08 10.22
C THR A 182 -5.68 -14.20 10.65
N GLY A 183 -5.44 -14.66 11.88
CA GLY A 183 -4.09 -14.77 12.45
C GLY A 183 -3.42 -13.42 12.75
N MET A 184 -4.16 -12.31 12.73
CA MET A 184 -3.65 -11.00 13.12
C MET A 184 -3.21 -11.01 14.58
N HIS A 185 -1.99 -10.53 14.85
CA HIS A 185 -1.42 -10.45 16.19
C HIS A 185 -0.68 -9.11 16.45
N GLY A 186 -0.76 -8.18 15.50
CA GLY A 186 -0.28 -6.80 15.64
C GLY A 186 -0.87 -5.88 14.57
N GLY A 187 -0.71 -4.57 14.76
CA GLY A 187 -1.21 -3.55 13.83
C GLY A 187 -2.67 -3.16 14.03
N VAL A 188 -3.21 -2.41 13.06
CA VAL A 188 -4.60 -1.94 13.06
C VAL A 188 -5.15 -1.90 11.63
N ILE A 189 -6.42 -2.27 11.47
CA ILE A 189 -7.17 -2.07 10.23
C ILE A 189 -8.29 -1.06 10.52
N TYR A 190 -8.37 0.02 9.74
CA TYR A 190 -9.50 0.93 9.73
C TYR A 190 -10.33 0.67 8.49
N LEU A 191 -11.63 0.42 8.68
CA LEU A 191 -12.54 0.04 7.60
C LEU A 191 -13.70 1.02 7.57
N SER A 192 -13.96 1.62 6.41
CA SER A 192 -15.21 2.33 6.14
C SER A 192 -16.20 1.44 5.41
N GLY A 193 -17.46 1.45 5.82
CA GLY A 193 -18.49 0.49 5.37
C GLY A 193 -18.78 -0.56 6.44
N THR A 194 -19.49 -1.62 6.05
CA THR A 194 -19.94 -2.67 6.97
C THR A 194 -19.31 -4.03 6.65
N VAL A 195 -19.04 -4.78 7.72
CA VAL A 195 -18.63 -6.18 7.71
C VAL A 195 -19.41 -6.89 8.82
N ALA A 196 -19.75 -8.15 8.60
CA ALA A 196 -20.38 -9.01 9.59
C ALA A 196 -19.33 -9.79 10.39
N ASP A 197 -19.66 -10.19 11.62
CA ASP A 197 -18.75 -10.90 12.53
C ASP A 197 -18.15 -12.17 11.89
N PHE A 198 -18.93 -12.90 11.08
CA PHE A 198 -18.46 -14.13 10.42
C PHE A 198 -17.37 -13.87 9.36
N GLN A 199 -17.24 -12.62 8.88
CA GLN A 199 -16.21 -12.23 7.91
C GLN A 199 -14.86 -11.97 8.57
N LEU A 200 -14.80 -11.89 9.90
CA LEU A 200 -13.59 -11.56 10.65
C LEU A 200 -12.87 -12.83 11.12
N GLY A 201 -11.55 -12.73 11.23
CA GLY A 201 -10.72 -13.72 11.91
C GLY A 201 -11.08 -13.81 13.40
N LYS A 202 -10.94 -14.99 13.99
CA LYS A 202 -11.28 -15.23 15.41
C LYS A 202 -10.44 -14.39 16.37
N GLU A 203 -9.27 -13.95 15.91
CA GLU A 203 -8.32 -13.14 16.67
C GLU A 203 -8.63 -11.64 16.59
N VAL A 204 -9.63 -11.23 15.82
CA VAL A 204 -9.94 -9.82 15.53
C VAL A 204 -11.02 -9.28 16.45
N GLY A 205 -10.69 -8.21 17.16
CA GLY A 205 -11.62 -7.39 17.92
C GLY A 205 -12.10 -6.20 17.10
N VAL A 206 -13.31 -5.74 17.42
CA VAL A 206 -13.97 -4.59 16.77
C VAL A 206 -14.16 -3.49 17.80
N ALA A 207 -13.79 -2.25 17.46
CA ALA A 207 -13.97 -1.09 18.34
C ALA A 207 -14.39 0.16 17.55
N GLN A 208 -15.02 1.09 18.27
CA GLN A 208 -15.22 2.46 17.81
C GLN A 208 -13.90 3.22 17.82
N LEU A 209 -13.80 4.26 16.99
CA LEU A 209 -12.61 5.09 16.91
C LEU A 209 -12.46 6.00 18.14
N GLU A 210 -11.21 6.16 18.57
CA GLU A 210 -10.78 7.19 19.51
C GLU A 210 -10.07 8.33 18.78
N GLU A 211 -9.80 9.44 19.45
CA GLU A 211 -9.16 10.62 18.86
C GLU A 211 -7.80 10.31 18.20
N LYS A 212 -7.01 9.43 18.81
CA LYS A 212 -5.73 8.97 18.23
C LYS A 212 -5.91 8.25 16.89
N ASP A 213 -7.03 7.55 16.71
CA ASP A 213 -7.35 6.83 15.49
C ASP A 213 -7.75 7.85 14.40
N TYR A 214 -8.52 8.88 14.76
CA TYR A 214 -8.83 9.99 13.84
C TYR A 214 -7.60 10.78 13.41
N GLN A 215 -6.58 10.94 14.26
CA GLN A 215 -5.31 11.55 13.85
C GLN A 215 -4.61 10.73 12.77
N VAL A 216 -4.61 9.40 12.91
CA VAL A 216 -4.08 8.46 11.91
C VAL A 216 -4.86 8.55 10.61
N LEU A 217 -6.19 8.52 10.67
CA LEU A 217 -7.06 8.65 9.50
C LEU A 217 -6.86 10.00 8.80
N ARG A 218 -6.87 11.13 9.53
CA ARG A 218 -6.65 12.47 8.94
C ARG A 218 -5.34 12.55 8.17
N LYS A 219 -4.27 11.95 8.71
CA LYS A 219 -2.98 11.89 8.01
C LYS A 219 -3.07 11.09 6.71
N PHE A 220 -3.42 9.81 6.80
CA PHE A 220 -3.27 8.91 5.66
C PHE A 220 -4.40 9.00 4.63
N VAL A 221 -5.62 9.35 5.05
CA VAL A 221 -6.70 9.72 4.13
C VAL A 221 -6.39 11.05 3.45
N GLY A 222 -5.77 11.99 4.17
CA GLY A 222 -5.27 13.24 3.58
C GLY A 222 -4.23 13.00 2.48
N GLU A 223 -3.23 12.16 2.74
CA GLU A 223 -2.21 11.77 1.74
C GLU A 223 -2.86 11.05 0.54
N PHE A 224 -3.75 10.09 0.78
CA PHE A 224 -4.53 9.42 -0.26
C PHE A 224 -5.31 10.42 -1.14
N ALA A 225 -6.00 11.36 -0.50
CA ALA A 225 -6.80 12.36 -1.18
C ALA A 225 -5.94 13.28 -2.06
N VAL A 226 -4.76 13.68 -1.59
CA VAL A 226 -3.79 14.45 -2.39
C VAL A 226 -3.30 13.67 -3.61
N HIS A 227 -2.99 12.38 -3.45
CA HIS A 227 -2.48 11.56 -4.57
C HIS A 227 -3.51 11.36 -5.68
N PHE A 228 -4.79 11.25 -5.32
CA PHE A 228 -5.85 10.86 -6.27
C PHE A 228 -6.89 11.95 -6.55
N GLY A 229 -6.75 13.14 -5.96
CA GLY A 229 -7.65 14.27 -6.19
C GLY A 229 -9.02 14.15 -5.51
N TYR A 230 -9.10 13.46 -4.37
CA TYR A 230 -10.33 13.42 -3.56
C TYR A 230 -10.37 14.56 -2.53
N ASP A 231 -11.55 14.77 -1.95
CA ASP A 231 -11.72 15.57 -0.74
C ASP A 231 -11.57 14.67 0.51
N ALA A 232 -10.52 14.89 1.30
CA ALA A 232 -10.28 14.11 2.51
C ALA A 232 -11.39 14.29 3.56
N GLY A 233 -11.97 15.50 3.66
CA GLY A 233 -13.05 15.80 4.59
C GLY A 233 -14.31 15.01 4.26
N GLU A 234 -14.66 14.88 2.99
CA GLU A 234 -15.80 14.04 2.56
C GLU A 234 -15.57 12.55 2.87
N ILE A 235 -14.36 12.04 2.64
CA ILE A 235 -14.03 10.65 3.00
C ILE A 235 -14.14 10.44 4.51
N LEU A 236 -13.63 11.37 5.31
CA LEU A 236 -13.58 11.28 6.78
C LEU A 236 -14.95 11.43 7.45
N LYS A 237 -15.98 11.92 6.74
CA LYS A 237 -17.37 11.92 7.24
C LYS A 237 -18.00 10.53 7.26
N ARG A 238 -17.44 9.58 6.51
CA ARG A 238 -17.95 8.20 6.47
C ARG A 238 -17.75 7.54 7.83
N ASN A 239 -18.60 6.56 8.14
CA ASN A 239 -18.41 5.75 9.34
C ASN A 239 -17.19 4.84 9.15
N PHE A 240 -16.36 4.79 10.18
CA PHE A 240 -15.18 3.94 10.25
C PHE A 240 -15.25 3.06 11.49
N THR A 241 -14.80 1.82 11.32
CA THR A 241 -14.63 0.83 12.38
C THR A 241 -13.16 0.48 12.49
N LYS A 242 -12.70 0.26 13.73
CA LYS A 242 -11.36 -0.20 14.02
C LYS A 242 -11.36 -1.71 14.27
N LEU A 243 -10.49 -2.41 13.56
CA LEU A 243 -10.18 -3.81 13.80
C LEU A 243 -8.77 -3.92 14.38
N PHE A 244 -8.62 -4.73 15.43
CA PHE A 244 -7.37 -4.89 16.19
C PHE A 244 -7.22 -6.33 16.69
N PRO A 245 -5.99 -6.82 16.96
CA PRO A 245 -5.81 -8.16 17.50
C PRO A 245 -6.26 -8.22 18.97
N LEU A 246 -7.10 -9.19 19.32
CA LEU A 246 -7.50 -9.47 20.71
C LEU A 246 -6.33 -9.99 21.56
N TRP A 247 -5.38 -10.66 20.91
CA TRP A 247 -4.26 -11.33 21.58
C TRP A 247 -2.93 -10.88 20.98
N LEU A 248 -1.99 -10.48 21.83
CA LEU A 248 -0.60 -10.20 21.40
C LEU A 248 0.19 -11.48 21.11
N ARG A 249 -0.26 -12.64 21.64
CA ARG A 249 0.37 -13.96 21.46
C ARG A 249 -0.68 -15.05 21.21
N PRO A 250 -1.44 -14.99 20.10
CA PRO A 250 -2.52 -15.95 19.84
C PRO A 250 -2.04 -17.41 19.81
N TYR A 251 -0.77 -17.64 19.45
CA TYR A 251 -0.15 -18.97 19.37
C TYR A 251 0.71 -19.35 20.58
N GLY A 252 0.77 -18.51 21.64
CA GLY A 252 1.67 -18.74 22.77
C GLY A 252 1.44 -20.07 23.51
N ARG A 253 0.19 -20.57 23.52
CA ARG A 253 -0.19 -21.84 24.17
C ARG A 253 -0.11 -23.06 23.24
N LEU A 254 0.15 -22.86 21.95
CA LEU A 254 0.24 -23.95 20.96
C LEU A 254 1.65 -24.54 20.87
N TYR A 255 2.69 -23.74 21.15
CA TYR A 255 4.09 -24.12 20.90
C TYR A 255 5.00 -24.09 22.13
N ALA A 256 4.52 -23.59 23.27
CA ALA A 256 5.26 -23.59 24.53
C ALA A 256 4.39 -24.22 25.61
N TYR A 257 4.75 -25.45 25.99
CA TYR A 257 4.30 -26.14 27.20
C TYR A 257 5.26 -25.84 28.35
#